data_AF-A0A1I5NM90-F1
#
_entry.id   AF-A0A1I5NM90-F1
#
_cell.length_a   1.000
_cell.length_b   1.000
_cell.length_c   1.000
_cell.angle_alpha   90.00
_cell.angle_beta   90.00
_cell.angle_gamma   90.00
#
_symmetry.space_group_name_H-M   'P 1'
#
loop_
_entity.id
_entity.type
_entity.pdbx_description
1 polymer ?
#
loop_
_entity_poly.entity_id
_entity_poly.type
_entity_poly.pdbx_seq_one_letter_code
_entity_poly.pdbx_strand_id
1 'polypeptide(L)'
;MDTVRLDIHVPEGWVCWIELARTPHGTYAGLAELSHQGVARCALVITQQLSWESAVERATVRADHFVRQWMPQRGPGSDVSGPTIPGDA
;
A
#
# COMPACT_ATOMS: atom_id res chain seq x y z
N MET A 1 8.82 -25.74 0.68
CA MET A 1 8.97 -24.59 1.62
C MET A 1 7.58 -24.25 2.04
N ASP A 2 7.28 -24.36 3.34
CA ASP A 2 5.95 -24.02 3.82
C ASP A 2 5.80 -22.50 3.81
N THR A 3 4.85 -22.03 3.02
CA THR A 3 4.47 -20.63 2.93
C THR A 3 3.26 -20.40 3.81
N VAL A 4 3.26 -19.30 4.55
CA VAL A 4 2.10 -18.86 5.33
C VAL A 4 1.53 -17.63 4.65
N ARG A 5 0.20 -17.64 4.44
CA ARG A 5 -0.55 -16.54 3.86
C ARG A 5 -1.31 -15.78 4.95
N LEU A 6 -1.22 -14.46 4.94
CA LEU A 6 -1.85 -13.57 5.92
C LEU A 6 -2.46 -12.37 5.24
N ASP A 7 -3.59 -11.92 5.77
CA ASP A 7 -4.18 -10.65 5.40
C ASP A 7 -3.53 -9.51 6.19
N ILE A 8 -3.20 -8.43 5.49
CA ILE A 8 -2.60 -7.22 6.04
C ILE A 8 -3.68 -6.14 6.07
N HIS A 9 -3.87 -5.52 7.23
CA HIS A 9 -4.83 -4.44 7.37
C HIS A 9 -4.39 -3.23 6.53
N VAL A 10 -5.27 -2.78 5.63
CA VAL A 10 -5.08 -1.63 4.75
C VAL A 10 -6.36 -0.80 4.70
N PRO A 11 -6.28 0.48 4.30
CA PRO A 11 -7.45 1.35 4.19
C PRO A 11 -8.58 0.79 3.32
N GLU A 12 -9.79 1.32 3.52
CA GLU A 12 -11.01 0.86 2.83
C GLU A 12 -10.87 0.82 1.29
N GLY A 13 -11.48 -0.21 0.68
CA GLY A 13 -11.42 -0.44 -0.75
C GLY A 13 -10.11 -1.10 -1.23
N TRP A 14 -9.13 -1.26 -0.34
CA TRP A 14 -7.92 -2.03 -0.59
C TRP A 14 -7.97 -3.38 0.09
N VAL A 15 -7.32 -4.36 -0.54
CA VAL A 15 -7.06 -5.67 0.03
C VAL A 15 -5.58 -5.95 -0.15
N CYS A 16 -4.94 -6.37 0.94
CA CYS A 16 -3.54 -6.76 0.93
C CYS A 16 -3.40 -8.13 1.59
N TRP A 17 -2.71 -9.04 0.92
CA TRP A 17 -2.31 -10.31 1.49
C TRP A 17 -0.81 -10.51 1.28
N ILE A 18 -0.15 -11.21 2.20
CA ILE A 18 1.26 -11.58 2.09
C ILE A 18 1.43 -13.07 2.17
N GLU A 19 2.26 -13.62 1.28
CA GLU A 19 2.79 -14.97 1.38
C GLU A 19 4.25 -14.89 1.83
N LEU A 20 4.53 -15.43 3.02
CA LEU A 20 5.87 -15.47 3.60
C LEU A 20 6.37 -16.91 3.68
N ALA A 21 7.61 -17.11 3.27
CA ALA A 21 8.35 -18.37 3.42
C ALA A 21 9.52 -18.19 4.38
N ARG A 22 9.76 -19.21 5.21
CA ARG A 22 11.03 -19.33 5.93
C ARG A 22 12.09 -19.88 5.00
N THR A 23 13.22 -19.18 4.88
CA THR A 23 14.35 -19.60 4.06
C THR A 23 15.17 -20.69 4.78
N PRO A 24 16.01 -21.46 4.05
CA PRO A 24 16.89 -22.45 4.67
C PRO A 24 17.87 -21.85 5.70
N HIS A 25 18.16 -20.56 5.61
CA HIS A 25 19.04 -19.84 6.54
C HIS A 25 18.30 -19.30 7.77
N GLY A 26 17.02 -19.64 7.94
CA GLY A 26 16.20 -19.23 9.08
C GLY A 26 15.63 -17.81 8.99
N THR A 27 15.89 -17.08 7.90
CA THR A 27 15.27 -15.77 7.62
C THR A 27 13.89 -15.92 6.98
N TYR A 28 13.13 -14.84 6.88
CA TYR A 28 11.80 -14.82 6.28
C TYR A 28 11.77 -13.89 5.08
N ALA A 29 11.18 -14.33 3.97
CA ALA A 29 11.04 -13.55 2.75
C ALA A 29 9.71 -13.88 2.07
N GLY A 30 9.21 -13.00 1.21
CA GLY A 30 7.94 -13.24 0.56
C GLY A 30 7.45 -12.13 -0.35
N LEU A 31 6.20 -12.25 -0.75
CA LEU A 31 5.53 -11.31 -1.64
C LEU A 31 4.18 -10.92 -1.05
N ALA A 32 3.94 -9.61 -0.97
CA ALA A 32 2.64 -9.07 -0.64
C ALA A 32 1.98 -8.52 -1.90
N GLU A 33 0.72 -8.85 -2.12
CA GLU A 33 -0.08 -8.32 -3.23
C GLU A 33 -1.11 -7.35 -2.69
N LEU A 34 -1.15 -6.17 -3.30
CA LEU A 34 -2.16 -5.16 -3.07
C LEU A 34 -3.10 -5.09 -4.27
N SER A 35 -4.39 -5.19 -3.98
CA SER A 35 -5.45 -4.96 -4.94
C SER A 35 -6.38 -3.84 -4.48
N HIS A 36 -6.94 -3.13 -5.44
CA HIS A 36 -7.93 -2.08 -5.21
C HIS A 36 -9.15 -2.37 -6.07
N GLN A 37 -10.32 -2.49 -5.44
CA GLN A 37 -11.58 -2.83 -6.12
C GLN A 37 -11.47 -4.11 -6.97
N GLY A 38 -10.80 -5.14 -6.44
CA GLY A 38 -10.61 -6.42 -7.13
C GLY A 38 -9.55 -6.44 -8.24
N VAL A 39 -8.86 -5.31 -8.49
CA VAL A 39 -7.79 -5.21 -9.50
C VAL A 39 -6.44 -5.16 -8.79
N ALA A 40 -5.53 -6.08 -9.13
CA ALA A 40 -4.15 -6.06 -8.64
C ALA A 40 -3.45 -4.77 -9.07
N ARG A 41 -2.90 -4.01 -8.11
CA ARG A 41 -2.23 -2.72 -8.33
C ARG A 41 -0.75 -2.76 -8.03
N CYS A 42 -0.32 -3.57 -7.07
CA CYS A 42 1.08 -3.65 -6.67
C CYS A 42 1.43 -5.03 -6.11
N ALA A 43 2.64 -5.48 -6.41
CA ALA A 43 3.30 -6.56 -5.69
C ALA A 43 4.53 -5.99 -4.96
N LEU A 44 4.60 -6.20 -3.66
CA LEU A 44 5.70 -5.80 -2.79
C LEU A 44 6.55 -7.02 -2.47
N VAL A 45 7.83 -6.96 -2.86
CA VAL A 45 8.79 -8.01 -2.49
C VAL A 45 9.37 -7.70 -1.12
N ILE A 46 9.17 -8.62 -0.18
CA ILE A 46 9.79 -8.59 1.14
C ILE A 46 11.07 -9.42 1.08
N THR A 47 12.20 -8.71 1.02
CA THR A 47 13.53 -9.33 1.10
C THR A 47 13.77 -9.93 2.48
N GLN A 48 14.82 -10.74 2.60
CA GLN A 48 15.14 -11.50 3.81
C GLN A 48 15.11 -10.63 5.08
N GLN A 49 14.21 -10.98 5.99
CA GLN A 49 14.10 -10.42 7.34
C GLN A 49 14.54 -11.46 8.38
N LEU A 50 15.08 -10.98 9.49
CA LEU A 50 15.61 -11.84 10.56
C LEU A 50 14.52 -12.57 11.36
N SER A 51 13.30 -12.02 11.37
CA SER A 51 12.16 -12.61 12.06
C SER A 51 10.89 -12.53 11.20
N TRP A 52 9.93 -13.38 11.57
CA TRP A 52 8.59 -13.37 11.02
C TRP A 52 7.91 -12.01 11.20
N GLU A 53 7.95 -11.49 12.43
CA GLU A 53 7.34 -10.23 12.82
C GLU A 53 7.91 -9.05 12.00
N SER A 54 9.23 -9.00 11.81
CA SER A 54 9.86 -7.97 10.99
C SER A 54 9.44 -8.05 9.51
N ALA A 55 9.16 -9.24 8.98
CA ALA A 55 8.64 -9.41 7.62
C ALA A 55 7.21 -8.90 7.49
N VAL A 56 6.35 -9.22 8.46
CA VAL A 56 4.97 -8.73 8.51
C VAL A 56 4.94 -7.21 8.71
N GLU A 57 5.69 -6.67 9.67
CA GLU A 57 5.75 -5.22 9.92
C GLU A 57 6.22 -4.47 8.68
N ARG A 58 7.26 -4.96 8.00
CA ARG A 58 7.74 -4.37 6.75
C ARG A 58 6.67 -4.40 5.66
N ALA A 59 5.92 -5.49 5.54
CA ALA A 59 4.82 -5.59 4.60
C ALA A 59 3.73 -4.56 4.90
N THR A 60 3.31 -4.46 6.16
CA THR A 60 2.29 -3.50 6.62
C THR A 60 2.70 -2.05 6.34
N VAL A 61 3.91 -1.65 6.72
CA VAL A 61 4.41 -0.29 6.51
C VAL A 61 4.49 0.04 5.01
N ARG A 62 4.95 -0.91 4.19
CA ARG A 62 5.07 -0.70 2.74
C ARG A 62 3.71 -0.66 2.04
N ALA A 63 2.77 -1.49 2.48
CA ALA A 63 1.40 -1.48 1.98
C ALA A 63 0.69 -0.16 2.31
N ASP A 64 0.74 0.29 3.57
CA ASP A 64 0.16 1.58 3.98
C ASP A 64 0.76 2.75 3.19
N HIS A 65 2.09 2.78 3.05
CA HIS A 65 2.78 3.80 2.27
C HIS A 65 2.33 3.80 0.80
N PHE A 66 2.21 2.62 0.18
CA PHE A 66 1.74 2.52 -1.20
C PHE A 66 0.32 3.07 -1.35
N VAL A 67 -0.60 2.66 -0.47
CA VAL A 67 -2.00 3.12 -0.51
C VAL A 67 -2.07 4.65 -0.37
N ARG A 68 -1.33 5.24 0.57
CA ARG A 68 -1.29 6.69 0.77
C ARG A 68 -0.76 7.46 -0.43
N GLN A 69 0.22 6.91 -1.14
CA GLN A 69 0.77 7.53 -2.35
C GLN A 69 -0.13 7.34 -3.57
N TRP A 70 -0.87 6.23 -3.63
CA TRP A 70 -1.80 5.95 -4.71
C TRP A 70 -3.06 6.82 -4.64
N MET A 71 -3.57 7.06 -3.43
CA MET A 71 -4.70 7.96 -3.27
C MET A 71 -4.29 9.36 -3.74
N PRO A 72 -5.07 10.00 -4.64
CA PRO A 72 -4.81 11.37 -5.00
C PRO A 72 -4.71 12.17 -3.71
N GLN A 73 -3.58 12.85 -3.50
CA GLN A 73 -3.54 13.93 -2.53
C GLN A 73 -4.68 14.85 -2.96
N ARG A 74 -5.81 14.84 -2.24
CA ARG A 74 -6.81 15.88 -2.38
C ARG A 74 -6.08 17.14 -1.93
N GLY A 75 -5.38 17.78 -2.87
CA GLY A 75 -4.97 19.15 -2.71
C GLY A 75 -6.24 19.92 -2.36
N PRO A 76 -6.21 20.84 -1.39
CA PRO A 76 -7.32 21.76 -1.22
C PRO A 76 -7.56 22.36 -2.60
N GLY A 77 -8.78 22.14 -3.11
CA GLY A 77 -9.18 22.67 -4.40
C GLY A 77 -8.78 24.13 -4.42
N SER A 78 -7.98 24.51 -5.41
CA SER A 78 -7.81 25.90 -5.73
C SER A 78 -9.18 26.39 -6.19
N ASP A 79 -9.99 26.86 -5.23
CA ASP A 79 -11.05 27.83 -5.48
C ASP A 79 -10.34 29.09 -5.97
N VAL A 80 -9.94 29.07 -7.24
CA VAL A 80 -9.59 30.28 -7.96
C VAL A 80 -10.92 30.94 -8.30
N SER A 81 -11.41 31.73 -7.36
CA SER A 81 -12.38 32.80 -7.66
C SER A 81 -11.69 33.76 -8.64
N GLY A 82 -11.89 33.50 -9.93
CA GLY A 82 -11.56 34.44 -11.02
C GLY A 82 -12.49 35.65 -10.99
N PRO A 83 -12.06 36.80 -11.53
CA PRO A 83 -12.47 38.12 -11.07
C PRO A 83 -13.85 38.52 -11.58
N THR A 84 -14.63 39.18 -10.71
CA THR A 84 -15.82 39.94 -11.10
C THR A 84 -15.45 40.99 -12.14
N ILE A 85 -15.96 40.84 -13.36
CA ILE A 85 -15.97 41.89 -14.37
C ILE A 85 -17.05 42.91 -13.95
N PRO A 86 -16.72 44.19 -13.67
CA PRO A 86 -17.74 45.21 -13.53
C PRO A 86 -18.26 45.55 -14.93
N GLY A 87 -19.56 45.37 -15.16
CA GLY A 87 -20.24 45.81 -16.38
C GLY A 87 -20.44 47.32 -16.37
N ASP A 88 -20.08 47.96 -17.49
CA ASP A 88 -20.47 49.32 -17.84
C ASP A 88 -21.99 49.45 -17.97
N ALA A 89 -22.56 50.47 -17.32
CA ALA A 89 -23.73 51.26 -17.77
C ALA A 89 -23.87 52.55 -16.95
#